data_AF-A0A1G6VRK8-F1
#
_entry.id   AF-A0A1G6VRK8-F1
#
_cell.length_a   1.000
_cell.length_b   1.000
_cell.length_c   1.000
_cell.angle_alpha   90.00
_cell.angle_beta   90.00
_cell.angle_gamma   90.00
#
_symmetry.space_group_name_H-M   'P 1'
#
loop_
_entity.id
_entity.type
_entity.pdbx_description
1 polymer ?
#
loop_
_entity_poly.entity_id
_entity_poly.type
_entity_poly.pdbx_seq_one_letter_code
_entity_poly.pdbx_strand_id
1 'polypeptide(L)'
;MADYPLQVDDLVRDQGGTLSPETRDRAIASALLRYSADFPRDLVEDVTWPALGVFGPVPSDWSDGAVLRGAEYPIGQQPPAVAHVGAYRMSGNAWGLEAVQALPAGALVRVAYAADHTLDSIPARHSLAVAQFAASLLCHQLATFFSGQRETTMGSDASQTETRAREYAARAKELRTAYYVGTNQPDPYARPAASTGSGEAPAAAFVAWPGRTRNRLVRGVL
;
A
#
# COMPACT_ATOMS: atom_id res chain seq x y z
N MET A 1 -11.73 19.64 -0.68
CA MET A 1 -10.54 18.82 -0.96
C MET A 1 -9.58 19.00 0.22
N ALA A 2 -9.04 17.92 0.78
CA ALA A 2 -8.15 18.02 1.94
C ALA A 2 -6.76 18.51 1.49
N ASP A 3 -6.23 19.52 2.17
CA ASP A 3 -4.85 20.00 1.95
C ASP A 3 -3.89 19.09 2.73
N TYR A 4 -3.49 17.98 2.11
CA TYR A 4 -2.62 16.99 2.72
C TYR A 4 -1.25 17.56 3.14
N PRO A 5 -0.54 18.35 2.31
CA PRO A 5 0.69 19.02 2.73
C PRO A 5 0.53 19.82 4.03
N LEU A 6 -0.49 20.68 4.11
CA LEU A 6 -0.73 21.49 5.30
C LEU A 6 -1.05 20.63 6.54
N GLN A 7 -1.93 19.63 6.38
CA GLN A 7 -2.27 18.73 7.48
C GLN A 7 -1.05 17.95 8.00
N VAL A 8 -0.19 17.49 7.10
CA VAL A 8 1.03 16.76 7.48
C VAL A 8 2.01 17.67 8.20
N ASP A 9 2.20 18.90 7.72
CA ASP A 9 3.07 19.89 8.39
C ASP A 9 2.58 20.20 9.81
N ASP A 10 1.27 20.41 9.98
CA ASP A 10 0.64 20.68 11.27
C ASP A 10 0.80 19.51 12.27
N LEU A 11 0.83 18.27 11.76
CA LEU A 11 1.01 17.06 12.56
C LEU A 11 2.47 16.82 12.95
N VAL A 12 3.43 17.09 12.07
CA VAL A 12 4.86 16.86 12.34
C VAL A 12 5.48 17.99 13.16
N ARG A 13 5.12 19.25 12.87
CA ARG A 13 5.70 20.47 13.47
C ARG A 13 7.23 20.46 13.54
N ASP A 14 7.88 20.32 12.39
CA ASP A 14 9.34 20.39 12.30
C ASP A 14 9.86 21.81 12.61
N GLN A 15 10.23 22.03 13.87
CA GLN A 15 10.75 23.31 14.34
C GLN A 15 12.13 23.67 13.74
N GLY A 16 12.85 22.69 13.18
CA GLY A 16 14.21 22.86 12.67
C GLY A 16 14.30 23.06 11.17
N GLY A 17 13.20 22.94 10.43
CA GLY A 17 13.21 22.98 8.96
C GLY A 17 14.10 21.91 8.33
N THR A 18 14.22 20.76 9.00
CA THR A 18 15.02 19.60 8.57
C THR A 18 14.36 18.88 7.39
N LEU A 19 13.03 18.86 7.33
CA LEU A 19 12.26 18.21 6.29
C LEU A 19 12.12 19.12 5.07
N SER A 20 12.57 18.63 3.92
CA SER A 20 12.31 19.29 2.64
C SER A 20 10.89 19.00 2.13
N PRO A 21 10.31 19.88 1.30
CA PRO A 21 9.02 19.63 0.66
C PRO A 21 8.97 18.31 -0.11
N GLU A 22 10.05 17.94 -0.81
CA GLU A 22 10.14 16.69 -1.57
C GLU A 22 10.10 15.46 -0.65
N THR A 23 10.61 15.58 0.57
CA THR A 23 10.56 14.51 1.56
C THR A 23 9.15 14.31 2.08
N ARG A 24 8.41 15.40 2.31
CA ARG A 24 7.00 15.37 2.65
C ARG A 24 6.16 14.74 1.53
N ASP A 25 6.37 15.16 0.28
CA ASP A 25 5.60 14.65 -0.85
C ASP A 25 5.82 13.15 -1.06
N ARG A 26 7.06 12.66 -0.87
CA ARG A 26 7.35 11.21 -0.87
C ARG A 26 6.66 10.46 0.27
N ALA A 27 6.56 11.05 1.46
CA ALA A 27 5.85 10.45 2.58
C ALA A 27 4.33 10.39 2.32
N ILE A 28 3.75 11.43 1.72
CA ILE A 28 2.35 11.44 1.29
C ILE A 28 2.10 10.36 0.22
N ALA A 29 2.97 10.25 -0.80
CA ALA A 29 2.86 9.21 -1.82
C ALA A 29 2.95 7.80 -1.22
N SER A 30 3.83 7.58 -0.24
CA SER A 30 3.97 6.30 0.46
C SER A 30 2.74 5.98 1.32
N ALA A 31 2.15 6.99 1.97
CA ALA A 31 0.90 6.84 2.70
C ALA A 31 -0.28 6.51 1.78
N LEU A 32 -0.33 7.12 0.59
CA LEU A 32 -1.33 6.81 -0.43
C LEU A 32 -1.21 5.36 -0.90
N LEU A 33 0.00 4.87 -1.20
CA LEU A 33 0.22 3.47 -1.57
C LEU A 33 -0.22 2.51 -0.47
N ARG A 34 0.10 2.83 0.79
CA ARG A 34 -0.36 2.04 1.94
C ARG A 34 -1.89 1.99 2.00
N TYR A 35 -2.53 3.14 1.89
CA TYR A 35 -3.98 3.26 1.93
C TYR A 35 -4.66 2.52 0.77
N SER A 36 -4.11 2.59 -0.45
CA SER A 36 -4.61 1.83 -1.61
C SER A 36 -4.49 0.32 -1.44
N ALA A 37 -3.44 -0.16 -0.78
CA ALA A 37 -3.29 -1.58 -0.47
C ALA A 37 -4.30 -2.05 0.60
N ASP A 38 -4.56 -1.20 1.59
CA ASP A 38 -5.48 -1.47 2.70
C ASP A 38 -6.96 -1.35 2.27
N PHE A 39 -7.27 -0.39 1.39
CA PHE A 39 -8.59 -0.09 0.84
C PHE A 39 -8.48 0.17 -0.66
N PRO A 40 -8.41 -0.87 -1.50
CA PRO A 40 -8.41 -0.67 -2.94
C PRO A 40 -9.73 -0.03 -3.40
N ARG A 41 -9.65 0.79 -4.44
CA ARG A 41 -10.83 1.41 -5.05
C ARG A 41 -11.44 0.43 -6.04
N ASP A 42 -12.56 -0.18 -5.66
CA ASP A 42 -13.33 -1.04 -6.57
C ASP A 42 -14.07 -0.17 -7.60
N LEU A 43 -13.74 -0.38 -8.87
CA LEU A 43 -14.26 0.35 -10.03
C LEU A 43 -14.91 -0.62 -11.00
N VAL A 44 -15.84 -0.09 -11.78
CA VAL A 44 -16.50 -0.79 -12.88
C VAL A 44 -16.49 0.14 -14.08
N GLU A 45 -15.94 -0.34 -15.20
CA GLU A 45 -15.85 0.43 -16.43
C GLU A 45 -16.20 -0.46 -17.63
N ASP A 46 -16.97 0.09 -18.56
CA ASP A 46 -17.36 -0.60 -19.77
C ASP A 46 -16.30 -0.30 -20.86
N VAL A 47 -15.55 -1.31 -21.28
CA VAL A 47 -14.48 -1.20 -22.28
C VAL A 47 -14.89 -1.85 -23.60
N THR A 48 -14.58 -1.16 -24.69
CA THR A 48 -14.93 -1.62 -26.05
C THR A 48 -13.81 -2.47 -26.64
N TRP A 49 -14.14 -3.69 -27.07
CA TRP A 49 -13.22 -4.55 -27.83
C TRP A 49 -13.01 -3.97 -29.24
N PRO A 50 -11.77 -3.65 -29.64
CA PRO A 50 -11.51 -2.88 -30.85
C PRO A 50 -11.69 -3.70 -32.13
N ALA A 51 -11.49 -5.01 -32.05
CA ALA A 51 -11.55 -5.93 -33.18
C ALA A 51 -12.10 -7.28 -32.74
N LEU A 52 -12.52 -8.10 -33.71
CA LEU A 52 -12.83 -9.50 -33.46
C LEU A 52 -11.56 -10.20 -32.97
N GLY A 53 -11.58 -10.70 -31.75
CA GLY A 53 -10.42 -11.37 -31.17
C GLY A 53 -10.45 -11.45 -29.66
N VAL A 54 -9.33 -11.87 -29.08
CA VAL A 54 -9.17 -12.07 -27.64
C VAL A 54 -8.64 -10.83 -26.91
N PHE A 55 -8.00 -9.90 -27.62
CA PHE A 55 -7.33 -8.76 -27.00
C PHE A 55 -8.22 -7.53 -26.92
N GLY A 56 -8.30 -6.96 -25.72
CA GLY A 56 -8.99 -5.71 -25.42
C GLY A 56 -8.11 -4.73 -24.62
N PRO A 57 -8.49 -3.45 -24.57
CA PRO A 57 -7.81 -2.46 -23.74
C PRO A 57 -8.12 -2.69 -22.25
N VAL A 58 -7.26 -2.17 -21.38
CA VAL A 58 -7.59 -2.00 -19.96
C VAL A 58 -8.44 -0.74 -19.73
N PRO A 59 -9.23 -0.70 -18.64
CA PRO A 59 -9.92 0.51 -18.14
C PRO A 59 -9.01 1.74 -17.97
N SER A 60 -9.60 2.94 -17.95
CA SER A 60 -8.84 4.21 -17.93
C SER A 60 -8.00 4.41 -16.67
N ASP A 61 -8.49 3.97 -15.51
CA ASP A 61 -7.81 4.11 -14.21
C ASP A 61 -6.91 2.91 -13.89
N TRP A 62 -6.54 2.10 -14.89
CA TRP A 62 -5.68 0.94 -14.70
C TRP A 62 -4.24 1.36 -14.35
N SER A 63 -3.84 1.11 -13.11
CA SER A 63 -2.46 1.28 -12.63
C SER A 63 -1.68 -0.04 -12.63
N ASP A 64 -0.39 0.03 -12.35
CA ASP A 64 0.43 -1.17 -12.16
C ASP A 64 0.01 -2.02 -10.95
N GLY A 65 -0.66 -1.41 -9.96
CA GLY A 65 -1.26 -2.10 -8.81
C GLY A 65 -2.68 -2.61 -9.06
N ALA A 66 -3.26 -2.35 -10.24
CA ALA A 66 -4.63 -2.72 -10.52
C ALA A 66 -4.83 -4.24 -10.60
N VAL A 67 -5.96 -4.70 -10.09
CA VAL A 67 -6.30 -6.13 -10.04
C VAL A 67 -7.66 -6.35 -10.67
N LEU A 68 -7.70 -7.19 -11.71
CA LEU A 68 -8.96 -7.62 -12.32
C LEU A 68 -9.80 -8.41 -11.31
N ARG A 69 -11.07 -8.02 -11.13
CA ARG A 69 -12.04 -8.73 -10.29
C ARG A 69 -12.96 -9.62 -11.12
N GLY A 70 -13.33 -9.17 -12.31
CA GLY A 70 -14.17 -9.92 -13.23
C GLY A 70 -14.52 -9.11 -14.47
N ALA A 71 -15.12 -9.79 -15.43
CA ALA A 71 -15.68 -9.16 -16.61
C ALA A 71 -17.05 -9.77 -16.93
N GLU A 72 -17.95 -8.94 -17.46
CA GLU A 72 -19.30 -9.33 -17.88
C GLU A 72 -19.47 -9.03 -19.37
N TYR A 73 -19.89 -10.05 -20.11
CA TYR A 73 -20.31 -9.93 -21.49
C TYR A 73 -21.19 -11.13 -21.90
N PRO A 74 -22.35 -10.91 -22.53
CA PRO A 74 -23.00 -9.62 -22.77
C PRO A 74 -23.50 -8.97 -21.47
N ILE A 75 -23.50 -7.64 -21.43
CA ILE A 75 -23.93 -6.85 -20.26
C ILE A 75 -25.46 -6.93 -20.08
N GLY A 76 -25.92 -7.02 -18.84
CA GLY A 76 -27.32 -6.85 -18.45
C GLY A 76 -28.14 -8.14 -18.40
N GLN A 77 -27.49 -9.30 -18.43
CA GLN A 77 -28.16 -10.58 -18.25
C GLN A 77 -28.41 -10.90 -16.77
N GLN A 78 -29.43 -11.72 -16.50
CA GLN A 78 -29.75 -12.19 -15.16
C GLN A 78 -29.90 -13.73 -15.17
N PRO A 79 -28.93 -14.48 -14.59
CA PRO A 79 -27.72 -14.01 -13.91
C PRO A 79 -26.70 -13.34 -14.86
N PRO A 80 -25.78 -12.50 -14.35
CA PRO A 80 -24.75 -11.86 -15.17
C PRO A 80 -23.91 -12.88 -15.94
N ALA A 81 -23.71 -12.63 -17.23
CA ALA A 81 -22.90 -13.48 -18.09
C ALA A 81 -21.41 -13.18 -17.87
N VAL A 82 -20.68 -14.09 -17.23
CA VAL A 82 -19.26 -13.90 -16.91
C VAL A 82 -18.40 -14.12 -18.14
N ALA A 83 -17.61 -13.10 -18.50
CA ALA A 83 -16.52 -13.22 -19.45
C ALA A 83 -15.23 -13.55 -18.70
N HIS A 84 -14.57 -14.64 -19.08
CA HIS A 84 -13.26 -14.97 -18.52
C HIS A 84 -12.19 -14.16 -19.23
N VAL A 85 -11.61 -13.21 -18.50
CA VAL A 85 -10.58 -12.28 -18.99
C VAL A 85 -9.41 -12.30 -18.02
N GLY A 86 -8.19 -12.20 -18.54
CA GLY A 86 -6.96 -12.00 -17.77
C GLY A 86 -6.30 -10.68 -18.15
N ALA A 87 -5.57 -10.08 -17.21
CA ALA A 87 -4.70 -8.93 -17.51
C ALA A 87 -3.28 -9.43 -17.83
N TYR A 88 -2.63 -8.84 -18.84
CA TYR A 88 -1.29 -9.21 -19.27
C TYR A 88 -0.46 -7.99 -19.66
N ARG A 89 0.86 -8.16 -19.70
CA ARG A 89 1.80 -7.14 -20.17
C ARG A 89 2.02 -7.27 -21.68
N MET A 90 1.75 -6.20 -22.39
CA MET A 90 2.09 -6.04 -23.80
C MET A 90 3.56 -5.62 -23.98
N SER A 91 4.05 -5.67 -25.22
CA SER A 91 5.33 -5.05 -25.57
C SER A 91 5.33 -3.56 -25.24
N GLY A 92 6.47 -3.04 -24.78
CA GLY A 92 6.57 -1.65 -24.34
C GLY A 92 5.98 -1.36 -22.95
N ASN A 93 5.75 -2.39 -22.12
CA ASN A 93 5.27 -2.29 -20.74
C ASN A 93 3.83 -1.77 -20.58
N ALA A 94 3.05 -1.73 -21.67
CA ALA A 94 1.62 -1.41 -21.60
C ALA A 94 0.82 -2.60 -21.05
N TRP A 95 -0.35 -2.31 -20.48
CA TRP A 95 -1.30 -3.34 -20.03
C TRP A 95 -2.34 -3.64 -21.09
N GLY A 96 -2.79 -4.91 -21.12
CA GLY A 96 -3.88 -5.38 -21.94
C GLY A 96 -4.78 -6.37 -21.22
N LEU A 97 -5.97 -6.55 -21.77
CA LEU A 97 -6.90 -7.60 -21.40
C LEU A 97 -6.89 -8.69 -22.47
N GLU A 98 -6.89 -9.95 -22.04
CA GLU A 98 -6.99 -11.12 -22.89
C GLU A 98 -8.20 -11.96 -22.45
N ALA A 99 -9.21 -12.05 -23.30
CA ALA A 99 -10.36 -12.91 -23.11
C ALA A 99 -10.04 -14.35 -23.50
N VAL A 100 -10.58 -15.32 -22.77
CA VAL A 100 -10.44 -16.75 -23.10
C VAL A 100 -11.13 -17.10 -24.41
N GLN A 101 -12.21 -16.40 -24.75
CA GLN A 101 -12.96 -16.57 -26.00
C GLN A 101 -12.92 -15.28 -26.81
N ALA A 102 -12.87 -15.43 -28.14
CA ALA A 102 -12.89 -14.27 -29.03
C ALA A 102 -14.23 -13.52 -28.90
N LEU A 103 -14.13 -12.20 -28.68
CA LEU A 103 -15.26 -11.30 -28.61
C LEU A 103 -15.40 -10.53 -29.94
N PRO A 104 -16.63 -10.18 -30.36
CA PRO A 104 -16.82 -9.46 -31.61
C PRO A 104 -16.26 -8.03 -31.53
N ALA A 105 -15.91 -7.47 -32.69
CA ALA A 105 -15.53 -6.07 -32.79
C ALA A 105 -16.67 -5.17 -32.30
N GLY A 106 -16.36 -4.19 -31.46
CA GLY A 106 -17.36 -3.32 -30.83
C GLY A 106 -18.08 -3.94 -29.63
N ALA A 107 -17.71 -5.15 -29.18
CA ALA A 107 -18.25 -5.72 -27.95
C ALA A 107 -17.95 -4.81 -26.76
N LEU A 108 -19.00 -4.41 -26.05
CA LEU A 108 -18.87 -3.65 -24.81
C LEU A 108 -18.80 -4.63 -23.64
N VAL A 109 -17.64 -4.70 -22.99
CA VAL A 109 -17.38 -5.60 -21.87
C VAL A 109 -17.31 -4.80 -20.59
N ARG A 110 -18.13 -5.15 -19.60
CA ARG A 110 -18.11 -4.50 -18.29
C ARG A 110 -17.02 -5.13 -17.43
N VAL A 111 -15.99 -4.36 -17.10
CA VAL A 111 -14.83 -4.81 -16.34
C VAL A 111 -14.91 -4.28 -14.93
N ALA A 112 -14.95 -5.18 -13.95
CA ALA A 112 -14.79 -4.87 -12.55
C ALA A 112 -13.32 -5.05 -12.14
N TYR A 113 -12.73 -4.03 -11.51
CA TYR A 113 -11.32 -4.03 -11.15
C TYR A 113 -11.09 -3.22 -9.86
N ALA A 114 -10.03 -3.57 -9.14
CA ALA A 114 -9.50 -2.76 -8.04
C ALA A 114 -8.37 -1.88 -8.56
N ALA A 115 -8.39 -0.59 -8.24
CA ALA A 115 -7.36 0.38 -8.60
C ALA A 115 -6.82 1.12 -7.37
N ASP A 116 -5.68 1.78 -7.54
CA ASP A 116 -5.12 2.64 -6.51
C ASP A 116 -5.95 3.92 -6.31
N HIS A 117 -5.89 4.46 -5.11
CA HIS A 117 -6.44 5.78 -4.80
C HIS A 117 -5.54 6.90 -5.33
N THR A 118 -6.16 8.03 -5.60
CA THR A 118 -5.54 9.35 -5.74
C THR A 118 -5.88 10.16 -4.49
N LEU A 119 -5.19 11.29 -4.24
CA LEU A 119 -5.51 12.14 -3.08
C LEU A 119 -6.97 12.62 -3.08
N ASP A 120 -7.57 12.76 -4.26
CA ASP A 120 -8.95 13.21 -4.42
C ASP A 120 -9.99 12.08 -4.24
N SER A 121 -9.58 10.82 -4.41
CA SER A 121 -10.50 9.69 -4.28
C SER A 121 -10.57 9.12 -2.86
N ILE A 122 -9.75 9.63 -1.93
CA ILE A 122 -9.82 9.25 -0.52
C ILE A 122 -11.10 9.81 0.12
N PRO A 123 -11.95 8.97 0.75
CA PRO A 123 -13.12 9.45 1.47
C PRO A 123 -12.74 10.42 2.59
N ALA A 124 -13.51 11.49 2.78
CA ALA A 124 -13.24 12.52 3.80
C ALA A 124 -13.06 11.95 5.22
N ARG A 125 -13.78 10.88 5.57
CA ARG A 125 -13.64 10.19 6.87
C ARG A 125 -12.25 9.57 7.10
N HIS A 126 -11.50 9.26 6.05
CA HIS A 126 -10.17 8.65 6.12
C HIS A 126 -9.04 9.67 5.84
N SER A 127 -9.37 10.92 5.50
CA SER A 127 -8.34 11.89 5.08
C SER A 127 -7.33 12.17 6.19
N LEU A 128 -7.81 12.37 7.42
CA LEU A 128 -6.96 12.59 8.59
C LEU A 128 -6.08 11.36 8.88
N ALA A 129 -6.63 10.16 8.76
CA ALA A 129 -5.86 8.93 8.99
C ALA A 129 -4.67 8.85 8.02
N VAL A 130 -4.90 9.11 6.72
CA VAL A 130 -3.82 9.09 5.72
C VAL A 130 -2.76 10.16 6.01
N ALA A 131 -3.18 11.37 6.42
CA ALA A 131 -2.25 12.41 6.85
C ALA A 131 -1.43 12.00 8.10
N GLN A 132 -2.06 11.33 9.07
CA GLN A 132 -1.36 10.78 10.24
C GLN A 132 -0.35 9.71 9.85
N PHE A 133 -0.66 8.84 8.88
CA PHE A 133 0.31 7.87 8.40
C PHE A 133 1.51 8.54 7.72
N ALA A 134 1.29 9.52 6.84
CA ALA A 134 2.37 10.30 6.21
C ALA A 134 3.24 11.00 7.27
N ALA A 135 2.61 11.67 8.25
CA ALA A 135 3.30 12.31 9.35
C ALA A 135 4.11 11.31 10.21
N SER A 136 3.61 10.09 10.38
CA SER A 136 4.34 9.03 11.10
C SER A 136 5.67 8.67 10.43
N LEU A 137 5.68 8.61 9.09
CA LEU A 137 6.90 8.34 8.32
C LEU A 137 7.91 9.47 8.49
N LEU A 138 7.46 10.72 8.45
CA LEU A 138 8.31 11.89 8.64
C LEU A 138 8.87 11.98 10.07
N CYS A 139 8.04 11.74 11.09
CA CYS A 139 8.53 11.65 12.47
C CYS A 139 9.56 10.53 12.65
N HIS A 140 9.41 9.39 11.95
CA HIS A 140 10.40 8.33 12.00
C HIS A 140 11.74 8.74 11.33
N GLN A 141 11.69 9.46 10.22
CA GLN A 141 12.88 10.02 9.56
C GLN A 141 13.59 11.05 10.46
N LEU A 142 12.85 11.96 11.09
CA LEU A 142 13.40 12.92 12.06
C LEU A 142 14.04 12.21 13.27
N ALA A 143 13.40 11.18 13.80
CA ALA A 143 13.97 10.37 14.88
C ALA A 143 15.32 9.76 14.47
N THR A 144 15.41 9.27 13.23
CA THR A 144 16.65 8.71 12.67
C THR A 144 17.74 9.78 12.52
N PHE A 145 17.37 10.95 12.00
CA PHE A 145 18.27 12.08 11.81
C PHE A 145 18.87 12.57 13.14
N PHE A 146 18.04 12.83 14.15
CA PHE A 146 18.53 13.26 15.47
C PHE A 146 19.31 12.15 16.19
N SER A 147 18.95 10.88 16.00
CA SER A 147 19.75 9.76 16.54
C SER A 147 21.17 9.75 15.98
N GLY A 148 21.35 10.11 14.70
CA GLY A 148 22.67 10.23 14.08
C GLY A 148 23.50 11.41 14.60
N GLN A 149 22.87 12.56 14.86
CA GLN A 149 23.55 13.75 15.39
C GLN A 149 24.04 13.59 16.84
N ARG A 150 23.41 12.69 17.61
CA ARG A 150 23.86 12.38 18.97
C ARG A 150 25.35 12.01 18.99
N GLU A 151 25.80 11.22 18.03
CA GLU A 151 27.18 10.69 18.01
C GLU A 151 28.22 11.80 17.75
N THR A 152 27.82 12.90 17.12
CA THR A 152 28.73 13.98 16.72
C THR A 152 28.83 15.11 17.75
N THR A 153 27.98 15.12 18.78
CA THR A 153 27.82 16.26 19.69
C THR A 153 28.20 15.85 21.12
N MET A 154 28.99 16.67 21.82
CA MET A 154 29.41 16.40 23.21
C MET A 154 28.69 17.33 24.20
N GLY A 155 28.34 16.82 25.39
CA GLY A 155 27.77 17.62 26.48
C GLY A 155 26.25 17.80 26.41
N SER A 156 25.74 18.99 26.78
CA SER A 156 24.30 19.28 26.89
C SER A 156 23.52 19.18 25.58
N ASP A 157 24.19 19.35 24.45
CA ASP A 157 23.55 19.30 23.14
C ASP A 157 23.25 17.86 22.72
N ALA A 158 24.05 16.90 23.20
CA ALA A 158 23.81 15.47 23.01
C ALA A 158 22.52 15.00 23.72
N SER A 159 22.26 15.47 24.93
CA SER A 159 21.07 15.08 25.70
C SER A 159 19.78 15.69 25.14
N GLN A 160 19.83 16.94 24.67
CA GLN A 160 18.70 17.56 23.96
C GLN A 160 18.38 16.82 22.67
N THR A 161 19.41 16.44 21.92
CA THR A 161 19.26 15.68 20.66
C THR A 161 18.71 14.28 20.90
N GLU A 162 19.18 13.58 21.94
CA GLU A 162 18.64 12.28 22.35
C GLU A 162 17.15 12.37 22.75
N THR A 163 16.78 13.41 23.50
CA THR A 163 15.39 13.63 23.90
C THR A 163 14.52 13.83 22.66
N ARG A 164 14.94 14.71 21.71
CA ARG A 164 14.21 14.93 20.45
C ARG A 164 14.03 13.65 19.63
N ALA A 165 15.09 12.84 19.51
CA ALA A 165 15.01 11.57 18.78
C ALA A 165 13.95 10.63 19.37
N ARG A 166 13.90 10.51 20.71
CA ARG A 166 12.91 9.68 21.42
C ARG A 166 11.50 10.23 21.27
N GLU A 167 11.31 11.55 21.40
CA GLU A 167 9.99 12.20 21.24
C GLU A 167 9.42 11.97 19.83
N TYR A 168 10.24 12.16 18.77
CA TYR A 168 9.79 11.90 17.41
C TYR A 168 9.51 10.41 17.16
N ALA A 169 10.29 9.49 17.74
CA ALA A 169 10.00 8.06 17.64
C ALA A 169 8.68 7.69 18.34
N ALA A 170 8.38 8.27 19.50
CA ALA A 170 7.11 8.08 20.20
C ALA A 170 5.93 8.61 19.37
N ARG A 171 6.03 9.85 18.87
CA ARG A 171 5.01 10.47 18.02
C ARG A 171 4.79 9.70 16.72
N ALA A 172 5.84 9.18 16.10
CA ALA A 172 5.73 8.32 14.91
C ALA A 172 4.86 7.08 15.21
N LYS A 173 5.09 6.43 16.36
CA LYS A 173 4.29 5.27 16.76
C LYS A 173 2.83 5.65 16.99
N GLU A 174 2.56 6.74 17.70
CA GLU A 174 1.21 7.23 18.00
C GLU A 174 0.43 7.55 16.73
N LEU A 175 1.02 8.33 15.81
CA LEU A 175 0.39 8.72 14.55
C LEU A 175 0.12 7.50 13.65
N ARG A 176 1.05 6.54 13.62
CA ARG A 176 0.85 5.28 12.89
C ARG A 176 -0.29 4.46 13.48
N THR A 177 -0.39 4.37 14.80
CA THR A 177 -1.52 3.70 15.46
C THR A 177 -2.83 4.45 15.20
N ALA A 178 -2.81 5.79 15.18
CA ALA A 178 -3.97 6.61 14.86
C ALA A 178 -4.50 6.37 13.43
N TYR A 179 -3.63 6.11 12.45
CA TYR A 179 -4.03 5.66 11.11
C TYR A 179 -4.87 4.38 11.17
N TYR A 180 -4.33 3.32 11.78
CA TYR A 180 -5.03 2.02 11.84
C TYR A 180 -6.33 2.10 12.66
N VAL A 181 -6.35 2.88 13.75
CA VAL A 181 -7.58 3.13 14.51
C VAL A 181 -8.59 3.92 13.66
N GLY A 182 -8.15 4.96 12.96
CA GLY A 182 -8.99 5.80 12.11
C GLY A 182 -9.54 5.10 10.88
N THR A 183 -8.86 4.05 10.39
CA THR A 183 -9.34 3.18 9.31
C THR A 183 -10.01 1.90 9.81
N ASN A 184 -10.12 1.69 11.13
CA ASN A 184 -10.67 0.49 11.74
C ASN A 184 -9.96 -0.81 11.30
N GLN A 185 -8.63 -0.78 11.24
CA GLN A 185 -7.77 -1.89 10.88
C GLN A 185 -6.88 -2.33 12.05
N PRO A 186 -6.48 -3.61 12.10
CA PRO A 186 -5.51 -4.06 13.09
C PRO A 186 -4.14 -3.45 12.79
N ASP A 187 -3.53 -2.82 13.80
CA ASP A 187 -2.15 -2.34 13.69
C ASP A 187 -1.18 -3.55 13.70
N PRO A 188 -0.42 -3.81 12.61
CA PRO A 188 0.48 -4.96 12.51
C PRO A 188 1.68 -4.91 13.47
N TYR A 189 1.94 -3.77 14.11
CA TYR A 189 3.01 -3.57 15.08
C TYR A 189 2.48 -3.31 16.50
N ALA A 190 1.16 -3.38 16.72
CA ALA A 190 0.64 -3.39 18.07
C ALA A 190 1.16 -4.63 18.79
N ARG A 191 1.83 -4.42 19.94
CA ARG A 191 2.11 -5.56 20.83
C ARG A 191 0.77 -6.02 21.38
N PRO A 192 0.47 -7.33 21.37
CA PRO A 192 -0.68 -7.83 22.12
C PRO A 192 -0.53 -7.34 23.56
N ALA A 193 -1.62 -6.86 24.14
CA ALA A 193 -1.65 -6.57 25.57
C ALA A 193 -1.14 -7.83 26.28
N ALA A 194 -0.12 -7.67 27.14
CA ALA A 194 0.37 -8.78 27.93
C ALA A 194 -0.81 -9.29 28.76
N SER A 195 -1.42 -10.40 28.32
CA SER A 195 -2.43 -11.10 29.09
C SER A 195 -1.75 -11.53 30.37
N THR A 196 -2.05 -10.83 31.46
CA THR A 196 -1.78 -11.34 32.81
C THR A 196 -2.78 -12.47 33.02
N GLY A 197 -2.47 -13.64 32.46
CA GLY A 197 -3.38 -14.77 32.35
C GLY A 197 -2.62 -15.95 31.76
N SER A 198 -2.33 -16.92 32.61
CA SER A 198 -1.60 -18.14 32.33
C SER A 198 -2.17 -18.94 31.16
N GLY A 199 -1.33 -19.19 30.16
CA GLY A 199 -1.41 -20.37 29.29
C GLY A 199 -2.11 -20.16 27.95
N GLU A 200 -1.40 -19.65 26.95
CA GLU A 200 -1.50 -20.11 25.56
C GLU A 200 -0.28 -19.61 24.75
N ALA A 201 0.23 -20.47 23.88
CA ALA A 201 1.54 -20.36 23.25
C ALA A 201 1.62 -19.25 22.19
N PRO A 202 2.78 -18.58 22.00
CA PRO A 202 2.93 -17.55 20.98
C PRO A 202 2.89 -18.17 19.58
N ALA A 203 2.04 -17.61 18.71
CA ALA A 203 2.13 -17.84 17.27
C ALA A 203 3.40 -17.16 16.73
N ALA A 204 4.48 -17.94 16.60
CA ALA A 204 5.68 -17.50 15.92
C ALA A 204 5.42 -17.51 14.40
N ALA A 205 5.24 -16.34 13.79
CA ALA A 205 5.32 -16.21 12.34
C ALA A 205 6.80 -16.31 11.91
N PHE A 206 7.31 -17.53 11.77
CA PHE A 206 8.53 -17.77 11.01
C PHE A 206 8.16 -17.90 9.54
N VAL A 207 8.56 -16.92 8.72
CA VAL A 207 8.67 -17.10 7.27
C VAL A 207 9.86 -18.04 7.05
N ALA A 208 9.59 -19.34 6.93
CA ALA A 208 10.58 -20.31 6.50
C ALA A 208 10.80 -20.14 5.00
N TRP A 209 11.95 -19.57 4.63
CA TRP A 209 12.43 -19.59 3.25
C TRP A 209 12.62 -21.04 2.81
N PRO A 210 12.17 -21.46 1.61
CA PRO A 210 12.38 -22.82 1.14
C PRO A 210 13.88 -23.11 1.03
N GLY A 211 14.39 -23.95 1.93
CA GLY A 211 15.78 -24.39 1.89
C GLY A 211 16.04 -25.18 0.61
N ARG A 212 17.08 -24.79 -0.14
CA ARG A 212 17.58 -25.53 -1.30
C ARG A 212 17.80 -27.00 -0.93
N THR A 213 17.15 -27.91 -1.65
CA THR A 213 17.42 -29.34 -1.61
C THR A 213 18.89 -29.58 -2.00
N ARG A 214 19.70 -30.03 -1.04
CA ARG A 214 21.05 -30.55 -1.33
C ARG A 214 20.90 -31.94 -1.93
N ASN A 215 21.25 -32.09 -3.20
CA ASN A 215 21.32 -33.38 -3.87
C ASN A 215 22.25 -34.33 -3.09
N ARG A 216 21.72 -35.46 -2.63
CA ARG A 216 22.50 -36.58 -2.08
C ARG A 216 23.02 -37.41 -3.25
N LEU A 217 24.34 -37.54 -3.36
CA LEU A 217 24.96 -38.51 -4.25
C LEU A 217 24.64 -39.93 -3.75
N VAL A 218 23.97 -40.72 -4.58
CA VAL A 218 23.75 -42.16 -4.34
C VAL A 218 25.05 -42.88 -4.68
N ARG A 219 25.60 -43.61 -3.70
CA ARG A 219 26.77 -44.47 -3.89
C ARG A 219 26.29 -45.73 -4.63
N GLY A 220 26.64 -45.87 -5.91
CA GLY A 220 26.41 -47.10 -6.66
C GLY A 220 27.19 -48.26 -6.03
N VAL A 221 26.50 -49.37 -5.83
CA VAL A 221 27.11 -50.67 -5.49
C VAL A 221 27.23 -51.43 -6.81
N LEU A 222 28.45 -51.88 -7.10
CA LEU A 222 28.75 -52.87 -8.14
C LEU A 222 28.31 -54.26 -7.68
#